data_AF-T2JDU2-F1
#
_entry.id   AF-T2JDU2-F1
#
_cell.length_a   1.000
_cell.length_b   1.000
_cell.length_c   1.000
_cell.angle_alpha   90.00
_cell.angle_beta   90.00
_cell.angle_gamma   90.00
#
_symmetry.space_group_name_H-M   'P 1'
#
loop_
_entity.id
_entity.type
_entity.pdbx_description
1 polymer ?
#
loop_
_entity_poly.entity_id
_entity_poly.type
_entity_poly.pdbx_seq_one_letter_code
_entity_poly.pdbx_strand_id
1 'polypeptide(L)'
;MGVSHLEGEKRQTMIKFNTKIREKIAPDLIDSLATFEEITEFLHQKSEKNLMWSPIDKDSHNLYDHYLEAILTVYINKYYTLCKSLIQVLNEENYLLYGLIGRSLIEHTAILRYYVTGKMVPLVEMALEDGKVTTEEVETIIPWLEKHLMGNRFDWGDFLVDYFDELDNLKPGNILKNSQVNVLTCLQKWIEEEQSIHDLYALFCDLVHPNLGSTLLISNVVDNQICIGGHSGDAIALEIVNRTFKQVLSIFKEVSEQLKQLQEFKFADHIRVT
;
A
#
# COMPACT_ATOMS: atom_id res chain seq x y z
N MET A 1 -47.28 19.99 9.80
CA MET A 1 -46.74 19.91 8.43
C MET A 1 -45.24 19.98 8.54
N GLY A 2 -44.58 18.83 8.60
CA GLY A 2 -43.13 18.74 8.79
C GLY A 2 -42.43 18.90 7.45
N VAL A 3 -41.51 19.86 7.39
CA VAL A 3 -40.61 20.06 6.26
C VAL A 3 -39.55 18.96 6.33
N SER A 4 -39.58 18.04 5.36
CA SER A 4 -38.50 17.08 5.11
C SER A 4 -37.33 17.83 4.49
N HIS A 5 -36.21 17.88 5.19
CA HIS A 5 -34.94 18.24 4.61
C HIS A 5 -33.88 17.23 5.05
N LEU A 6 -32.98 16.97 4.09
CA LEU A 6 -31.69 16.28 4.18
C LEU A 6 -31.78 14.75 4.00
N GLU A 7 -31.00 14.11 3.15
CA GLU A 7 -29.93 14.57 2.27
C GLU A 7 -29.66 13.42 1.28
N GLY A 8 -29.53 13.72 -0.01
CA GLY A 8 -29.04 12.75 -0.97
C GLY A 8 -27.55 12.54 -0.72
N GLU A 9 -27.16 11.35 -0.25
CA GLU A 9 -25.78 10.90 -0.29
C GLU A 9 -25.27 11.00 -1.73
N LYS A 10 -24.50 12.04 -2.02
CA LYS A 10 -23.68 12.09 -3.23
C LYS A 10 -22.69 10.95 -3.10
N ARG A 11 -22.93 9.83 -3.80
CA ARG A 11 -21.88 8.85 -4.11
C ARG A 11 -20.68 9.65 -4.62
N GLN A 12 -19.60 9.66 -3.86
CA GLN A 12 -18.37 10.31 -4.25
C GLN A 12 -17.90 9.61 -5.53
N THR A 13 -17.89 10.32 -6.66
CA THR A 13 -17.42 9.75 -7.92
C THR A 13 -15.95 9.37 -7.79
N MET A 14 -15.65 8.10 -8.08
CA MET A 14 -14.29 7.56 -8.10
C MET A 14 -13.39 8.41 -9.00
N ILE A 15 -12.18 8.74 -8.50
CA ILE A 15 -11.21 9.54 -9.24
C ILE A 15 -10.70 8.75 -10.45
N LYS A 16 -10.63 9.40 -11.62
CA LYS A 16 -10.13 8.81 -12.86
C LYS A 16 -9.07 9.71 -13.50
N PHE A 17 -8.25 9.14 -14.37
CA PHE A 17 -7.36 9.90 -15.23
C PHE A 17 -8.19 10.76 -16.18
N ASN A 18 -7.95 12.07 -16.16
CA ASN A 18 -8.66 13.04 -16.98
C ASN A 18 -8.22 12.96 -18.46
N THR A 19 -8.95 13.64 -19.34
CA THR A 19 -8.63 13.64 -20.78
C THR A 19 -7.24 14.22 -21.06
N LYS A 20 -6.83 15.24 -20.30
CA LYS A 20 -5.53 15.92 -20.47
C LYS A 20 -4.36 14.95 -20.33
N ILE A 21 -4.33 14.11 -19.29
CA ILE A 21 -3.23 13.14 -19.12
C ILE A 21 -3.31 12.01 -20.15
N ARG A 22 -4.52 11.57 -20.53
CA ARG A 22 -4.72 10.52 -21.54
C ARG A 22 -4.24 10.93 -22.93
N GLU A 23 -4.32 12.22 -23.26
CA GLU A 23 -3.81 12.77 -24.51
C GLU A 23 -2.28 12.95 -24.51
N LYS A 24 -1.68 13.13 -23.33
CA LYS A 24 -0.24 13.39 -23.17
C LYS A 24 0.61 12.15 -22.99
N ILE A 25 0.08 11.13 -22.32
CA ILE A 25 0.81 9.90 -22.04
C ILE A 25 1.11 9.11 -23.33
N ALA A 26 2.15 8.28 -23.31
CA ALA A 26 2.46 7.42 -24.45
C ALA A 26 1.25 6.53 -24.84
N PRO A 27 0.89 6.41 -26.13
CA PRO A 27 -0.32 5.72 -26.56
C PRO A 27 -0.44 4.26 -26.10
N ASP A 28 0.68 3.56 -25.96
CA ASP A 28 0.74 2.17 -25.49
C ASP A 28 0.48 2.02 -23.97
N LEU A 29 0.28 3.12 -23.26
CA LEU A 29 -0.08 3.15 -21.84
C LEU A 29 -1.56 3.41 -21.59
N ILE A 30 -2.37 3.71 -22.62
CA ILE A 30 -3.79 4.03 -22.44
C ILE A 30 -4.54 2.87 -21.75
N ASP A 31 -4.30 1.63 -22.17
CA ASP A 31 -4.88 0.43 -21.53
C ASP A 31 -4.33 0.20 -20.13
N SER A 32 -3.08 0.61 -19.88
CA SER A 32 -2.46 0.54 -18.55
C SER A 32 -3.15 1.51 -17.59
N LEU A 33 -3.53 2.70 -18.04
CA LEU A 33 -4.31 3.64 -17.24
C LEU A 33 -5.69 3.06 -16.87
N ALA A 34 -6.38 2.43 -17.82
CA ALA A 34 -7.66 1.78 -17.55
C ALA A 34 -7.53 0.63 -16.53
N THR A 35 -6.52 -0.22 -16.70
CA THR A 35 -6.23 -1.31 -15.74
C THR A 35 -5.92 -0.76 -14.34
N PHE A 36 -5.21 0.37 -14.25
CA PHE A 36 -4.91 1.02 -12.99
C PHE A 36 -6.19 1.54 -12.29
N GLU A 37 -7.12 2.12 -13.06
CA GLU A 37 -8.42 2.57 -12.54
C GLU A 37 -9.26 1.39 -12.02
N GLU A 38 -9.22 0.23 -12.68
CA GLU A 38 -9.90 -0.99 -12.22
C GLU A 38 -9.34 -1.49 -10.88
N ILE A 39 -8.02 -1.49 -10.71
CA ILE A 39 -7.38 -1.82 -9.43
C ILE A 39 -7.78 -0.81 -8.36
N THR A 40 -7.80 0.47 -8.71
CA THR A 40 -8.18 1.55 -7.79
C THR A 40 -9.62 1.39 -7.32
N GLU A 41 -10.54 1.05 -8.21
CA GLU A 41 -11.95 0.80 -7.88
C GLU A 41 -12.12 -0.42 -6.98
N PHE A 42 -11.41 -1.53 -7.27
CA PHE A 42 -11.41 -2.70 -6.40
C PHE A 42 -10.97 -2.35 -4.98
N LEU A 43 -9.89 -1.58 -4.84
CA LEU A 43 -9.39 -1.15 -3.54
C LEU A 43 -10.35 -0.17 -2.85
N HIS A 44 -10.98 0.74 -3.61
CA HIS A 44 -11.97 1.68 -3.09
C HIS A 44 -13.15 0.96 -2.43
N GLN A 45 -13.79 0.03 -3.16
CA GLN A 45 -14.93 -0.74 -2.65
C GLN A 45 -14.62 -1.52 -1.38
N LYS A 46 -13.36 -1.94 -1.21
CA LYS A 46 -12.91 -2.68 -0.03
C LYS A 46 -12.47 -1.76 1.12
N SER A 47 -12.04 -0.54 0.81
CA SER A 47 -11.55 0.45 1.80
C SER A 47 -12.65 1.05 2.68
N GLU A 48 -13.92 0.93 2.30
CA GLU A 48 -15.07 1.45 3.07
C GLU A 48 -15.31 0.70 4.39
N LYS A 49 -14.66 -0.45 4.58
CA LYS A 49 -14.79 -1.24 5.80
C LYS A 49 -13.96 -0.64 6.92
N ASN A 50 -14.62 -0.38 8.04
CA ASN A 50 -13.98 -0.06 9.30
C ASN A 50 -13.77 -1.34 10.11
N LEU A 51 -12.56 -1.51 10.65
CA LEU A 51 -12.26 -2.52 11.65
C LEU A 51 -12.06 -1.84 12.99
N MET A 52 -12.74 -2.32 14.03
CA MET A 52 -12.47 -1.91 15.40
C MET A 52 -11.31 -2.74 15.95
N TRP A 53 -10.24 -2.07 16.38
CA TRP A 53 -9.09 -2.74 16.98
C TRP A 53 -9.44 -3.28 18.37
N SER A 54 -9.50 -4.61 18.51
CA SER A 54 -9.78 -5.29 19.78
C SER A 54 -9.19 -6.70 19.78
N PRO A 55 -7.85 -6.84 19.78
CA PRO A 55 -7.16 -8.12 19.61
C PRO A 55 -7.19 -9.01 20.87
N ILE A 56 -8.19 -8.86 21.74
CA ILE A 56 -8.30 -9.65 22.97
C ILE A 56 -9.28 -10.79 22.71
N ASP A 57 -8.78 -11.87 22.13
CA ASP A 57 -9.50 -13.15 22.04
C ASP A 57 -8.69 -14.24 22.78
N LYS A 58 -9.40 -15.14 23.44
CA LYS A 58 -8.80 -16.32 24.11
C LYS A 58 -8.58 -17.46 23.12
N ASP A 59 -9.26 -17.43 21.98
CA ASP A 59 -9.12 -18.39 20.89
C ASP A 59 -8.09 -17.90 19.87
N SER A 60 -7.03 -18.70 19.67
CA SER A 60 -5.91 -18.33 18.80
C SER A 60 -6.33 -18.21 17.33
N HIS A 61 -7.31 -18.98 16.86
CA HIS A 61 -7.82 -18.91 15.48
C HIS A 61 -8.58 -17.61 15.23
N ASN A 62 -9.46 -17.22 16.14
CA ASN A 62 -10.15 -15.91 16.08
C ASN A 62 -9.16 -14.74 16.19
N LEU A 63 -8.15 -14.86 17.07
CA LEU A 63 -7.10 -13.84 17.21
C LEU A 63 -6.31 -13.68 15.91
N TYR A 64 -5.91 -14.79 15.28
CA TYR A 64 -5.26 -14.80 13.98
C TYR A 64 -6.14 -14.12 12.91
N ASP A 65 -7.42 -14.48 12.82
CA ASP A 65 -8.35 -13.90 11.84
C ASP A 65 -8.53 -12.39 12.05
N HIS A 66 -8.55 -11.93 13.30
CA HIS A 66 -8.60 -10.51 13.63
C HIS A 66 -7.35 -9.76 13.15
N TYR A 67 -6.16 -10.30 13.39
CA TYR A 67 -4.91 -9.71 12.88
C TYR A 67 -4.86 -9.69 11.36
N LEU A 68 -5.29 -10.78 10.71
CA LEU A 68 -5.34 -10.87 9.25
C LEU A 68 -6.30 -9.83 8.66
N GLU A 69 -7.50 -9.69 9.24
CA GLU A 69 -8.47 -8.67 8.85
C GLU A 69 -7.93 -7.24 9.06
N ALA A 70 -7.18 -7.01 10.14
CA ALA A 70 -6.52 -5.73 10.40
C ALA A 70 -5.46 -5.41 9.35
N ILE A 71 -4.58 -6.36 9.01
CA ILE A 71 -3.56 -6.19 7.97
C ILE A 71 -4.23 -5.91 6.62
N LEU A 72 -5.24 -6.71 6.25
CA LEU A 72 -6.01 -6.50 5.02
C LEU A 72 -6.59 -5.09 4.97
N THR A 73 -7.29 -4.67 6.04
CA THR A 73 -7.92 -3.35 6.12
C THR A 73 -6.88 -2.23 5.98
N VAL A 74 -5.75 -2.33 6.68
CA VAL A 74 -4.67 -1.34 6.61
C VAL A 74 -4.08 -1.25 5.21
N TYR A 75 -3.73 -2.37 4.59
CA TYR A 75 -3.08 -2.33 3.28
C TYR A 75 -4.04 -1.95 2.15
N ILE A 76 -5.30 -2.40 2.19
CA ILE A 76 -6.32 -1.95 1.23
C ILE A 76 -6.44 -0.42 1.28
N ASN A 77 -6.52 0.16 2.48
CA ASN A 77 -6.60 1.61 2.65
C ASN A 77 -5.33 2.35 2.21
N LYS A 78 -4.14 1.83 2.55
CA LYS A 78 -2.85 2.41 2.13
C LYS A 78 -2.73 2.41 0.60
N TYR A 79 -2.95 1.28 -0.05
CA TYR A 79 -2.82 1.18 -1.51
C TYR A 79 -3.92 1.92 -2.24
N TYR A 80 -5.16 1.95 -1.72
CA TYR A 80 -6.19 2.83 -2.26
C TYR A 80 -5.75 4.30 -2.23
N THR A 81 -5.19 4.74 -1.10
CA THR A 81 -4.69 6.12 -0.94
C THR A 81 -3.54 6.42 -1.90
N LEU A 82 -2.59 5.48 -2.08
CA LEU A 82 -1.51 5.62 -3.06
C LEU A 82 -2.05 5.67 -4.50
N CYS A 83 -3.00 4.81 -4.86
CA CYS A 83 -3.65 4.80 -6.17
C CYS A 83 -4.37 6.12 -6.47
N LYS A 84 -5.23 6.54 -5.54
CA LYS A 84 -5.97 7.80 -5.62
C LYS A 84 -5.02 8.99 -5.77
N SER A 85 -3.95 9.01 -4.98
CA SER A 85 -2.93 10.06 -5.03
C SER A 85 -2.20 10.04 -6.38
N LEU A 86 -1.85 8.86 -6.91
CA LEU A 86 -1.17 8.76 -8.21
C LEU A 86 -2.02 9.34 -9.35
N ILE A 87 -3.33 9.04 -9.36
CA ILE A 87 -4.26 9.60 -10.34
C ILE A 87 -4.33 11.12 -10.20
N GLN A 88 -4.46 11.62 -8.98
CA GLN A 88 -4.52 13.06 -8.72
C GLN A 88 -3.26 13.78 -9.20
N VAL A 89 -2.08 13.29 -8.84
CA VAL A 89 -0.82 13.98 -9.14
C VAL A 89 -0.52 13.97 -10.65
N LEU A 90 -0.90 12.91 -11.37
CA LEU A 90 -0.76 12.87 -12.82
C LEU A 90 -1.78 13.77 -13.51
N ASN A 91 -3.02 13.85 -13.02
CA ASN A 91 -4.02 14.79 -13.52
C ASN A 91 -3.62 16.26 -13.33
N GLU A 92 -2.95 16.55 -12.21
CA GLU A 92 -2.46 17.89 -11.85
C GLU A 92 -1.06 18.19 -12.40
N GLU A 93 -0.40 17.21 -13.02
CA GLU A 93 1.00 17.30 -13.49
C GLU A 93 1.99 17.65 -12.37
N ASN A 94 1.70 17.22 -11.15
CA ASN A 94 2.58 17.37 -9.98
C ASN A 94 3.54 16.18 -9.87
N TYR A 95 4.56 16.19 -10.73
CA TYR A 95 5.46 15.04 -10.85
C TYR A 95 6.42 14.86 -9.67
N LEU A 96 6.64 15.88 -8.82
CA LEU A 96 7.38 15.71 -7.56
C LEU A 96 6.73 14.63 -6.67
N LEU A 97 5.40 14.64 -6.61
CA LEU A 97 4.66 13.64 -5.85
C LEU A 97 4.65 12.26 -6.55
N TYR A 98 4.78 12.20 -7.88
CA TYR A 98 4.95 10.92 -8.60
C TYR A 98 6.18 10.16 -8.08
N GLY A 99 7.31 10.85 -7.89
CA GLY A 99 8.52 10.27 -7.33
C GLY A 99 8.29 9.70 -5.92
N LEU A 100 7.64 10.48 -5.05
CA LEU A 100 7.35 10.09 -3.66
C LEU A 100 6.41 8.88 -3.59
N ILE A 101 5.36 8.87 -4.40
CA ILE A 101 4.40 7.75 -4.47
C ILE A 101 5.09 6.50 -4.97
N GLY A 102 5.90 6.58 -6.03
CA GLY A 102 6.63 5.43 -6.57
C GLY A 102 7.60 4.80 -5.57
N ARG A 103 8.35 5.63 -4.82
CA ARG A 103 9.19 5.14 -3.73
C ARG A 103 8.36 4.47 -2.62
N SER A 104 7.30 5.14 -2.17
CA SER A 104 6.44 4.65 -1.08
C SER A 104 5.76 3.32 -1.46
N LEU A 105 5.34 3.17 -2.72
CA LEU A 105 4.79 1.95 -3.27
C LEU A 105 5.76 0.78 -3.10
N ILE A 106 7.01 0.94 -3.56
CA ILE A 106 8.04 -0.11 -3.46
C ILE A 106 8.32 -0.45 -1.99
N GLU A 107 8.46 0.54 -1.12
CA GLU A 107 8.74 0.32 0.30
C GLU A 107 7.60 -0.42 1.02
N HIS A 108 6.35 -0.06 0.75
CA HIS A 108 5.20 -0.77 1.31
C HIS A 108 5.04 -2.17 0.73
N THR A 109 5.28 -2.37 -0.57
CA THR A 109 5.21 -3.69 -1.18
C THR A 109 6.31 -4.60 -0.66
N ALA A 110 7.53 -4.09 -0.46
CA ALA A 110 8.63 -4.86 0.12
C ALA A 110 8.28 -5.42 1.51
N ILE A 111 7.67 -4.59 2.38
CA ILE A 111 7.21 -5.04 3.70
C ILE A 111 6.10 -6.07 3.57
N LEU A 112 5.09 -5.81 2.73
CA LEU A 112 3.98 -6.73 2.49
C LEU A 112 4.50 -8.09 2.02
N ARG A 113 5.32 -8.13 0.97
CA ARG A 113 5.95 -9.35 0.44
C ARG A 113 6.74 -10.10 1.50
N TYR A 114 7.58 -9.39 2.26
CA TYR A 114 8.42 -10.03 3.27
C TYR A 114 7.60 -10.80 4.30
N TYR A 115 6.56 -10.19 4.86
CA TYR A 115 5.74 -10.82 5.88
C TYR A 115 4.72 -11.80 5.28
N VAL A 116 4.01 -11.42 4.21
CA VAL A 116 2.96 -12.25 3.61
C VAL A 116 3.59 -13.40 2.86
N THR A 117 4.26 -13.12 1.75
CA THR A 117 4.84 -14.15 0.87
C THR A 117 6.00 -14.87 1.54
N GLY A 118 6.87 -14.14 2.25
CA GLY A 118 8.11 -14.70 2.80
C GLY A 118 8.00 -15.35 4.18
N LYS A 119 6.95 -15.08 4.95
CA LYS A 119 6.78 -15.62 6.32
C LYS A 119 5.44 -16.33 6.52
N MET A 120 4.33 -15.67 6.22
CA MET A 120 3.00 -16.16 6.55
C MET A 120 2.54 -17.25 5.59
N VAL A 121 2.58 -17.03 4.27
CA VAL A 121 2.09 -17.98 3.25
C VAL A 121 2.68 -19.38 3.44
N PRO A 122 4.01 -19.57 3.61
CA PRO A 122 4.56 -20.92 3.78
C PRO A 122 4.06 -21.63 5.05
N LEU A 123 3.81 -20.87 6.13
CA LEU A 123 3.28 -21.43 7.38
C LEU A 123 1.79 -21.76 7.25
N VAL A 124 1.02 -20.92 6.57
CA VAL A 124 -0.41 -21.14 6.30
C VAL A 124 -0.59 -22.36 5.38
N GLU A 125 0.19 -22.47 4.31
CA GLU A 125 0.16 -23.62 3.39
C GLU A 125 0.51 -24.93 4.11
N MET A 126 1.53 -24.91 4.97
CA MET A 126 1.90 -26.05 5.81
C MET A 126 0.77 -26.45 6.76
N ALA A 127 0.14 -25.48 7.43
CA ALA A 127 -0.96 -25.71 8.36
C ALA A 127 -2.25 -26.21 7.66
N LEU A 128 -2.43 -25.91 6.36
CA LEU A 128 -3.59 -26.31 5.58
C LEU A 128 -3.37 -27.59 4.76
N GLU A 129 -2.19 -28.22 4.80
CA GLU A 129 -1.85 -29.37 3.95
C GLU A 129 -2.83 -30.55 4.11
N ASP A 130 -3.33 -30.79 5.33
CA ASP A 130 -4.32 -31.84 5.63
C ASP A 130 -5.76 -31.30 5.81
N GLY A 131 -5.97 -30.00 5.54
CA GLY A 131 -7.24 -29.31 5.66
C GLY A 131 -7.69 -28.98 7.10
N LYS A 132 -6.82 -29.16 8.11
CA LYS A 132 -7.12 -28.86 9.53
C LYS A 132 -5.97 -28.15 10.22
N VAL A 133 -6.26 -27.05 10.91
CA VAL A 133 -5.25 -26.25 11.60
C VAL A 133 -5.27 -26.47 13.12
N THR A 134 -4.12 -26.79 13.71
CA THR A 134 -3.94 -26.88 15.17
C THR A 134 -3.69 -25.51 15.80
N THR A 135 -4.01 -25.38 17.10
CA THR A 135 -3.70 -24.16 17.87
C THR A 135 -2.21 -23.83 17.87
N GLU A 136 -1.33 -24.85 17.99
CA GLU A 136 0.13 -24.64 18.00
C GLU A 136 0.61 -24.01 16.68
N GLU A 137 0.12 -24.48 15.54
CA GLU A 137 0.43 -23.90 14.23
C GLU A 137 0.00 -22.43 14.14
N VAL A 138 -1.22 -22.09 14.57
CA VAL A 138 -1.71 -20.71 14.58
C VAL A 138 -0.85 -19.82 15.47
N GLU A 139 -0.48 -20.29 16.65
CA GLU A 139 0.36 -19.56 17.60
C GLU A 139 1.76 -19.29 17.07
N THR A 140 2.27 -20.09 16.13
CA THR A 140 3.55 -19.78 15.45
C THR A 140 3.44 -18.61 14.47
N ILE A 141 2.23 -18.33 13.94
CA ILE A 141 2.00 -17.30 12.91
C ILE A 141 1.65 -15.95 13.54
N ILE A 142 0.91 -15.94 14.66
CA ILE A 142 0.45 -14.73 15.35
C ILE A 142 1.59 -13.71 15.61
N PRO A 143 2.79 -14.10 16.09
CA PRO A 143 3.87 -13.13 16.31
C PRO A 143 4.33 -12.42 15.02
N TRP A 144 4.24 -13.07 13.86
CA TRP A 144 4.58 -12.45 12.57
C TRP A 144 3.51 -11.44 12.15
N LEU A 145 2.24 -11.78 12.35
CA LEU A 145 1.11 -10.90 12.11
C LEU A 145 1.17 -9.64 13.00
N GLU A 146 1.39 -9.83 14.30
CA GLU A 146 1.53 -8.74 15.27
C GLU A 146 2.69 -7.83 14.89
N LYS A 147 3.86 -8.41 14.58
CA LYS A 147 5.05 -7.65 14.18
C LYS A 147 4.85 -6.91 12.86
N HIS A 148 4.13 -7.49 11.90
CA HIS A 148 3.79 -6.83 10.64
C HIS A 148 2.92 -5.60 10.89
N LEU A 149 1.86 -5.75 11.69
CA LEU A 149 0.87 -4.72 11.88
C LEU A 149 1.35 -3.58 12.79
N MET A 150 2.03 -3.91 13.89
CA MET A 150 2.32 -2.99 14.99
C MET A 150 3.80 -2.62 15.13
N GLY A 151 4.68 -3.24 14.33
CA GLY A 151 6.09 -2.96 14.43
C GLY A 151 6.40 -1.51 14.07
N ASN A 152 7.23 -0.88 14.90
CA ASN A 152 7.62 0.52 14.75
C ASN A 152 9.11 0.72 15.06
N ARG A 153 9.54 1.97 14.86
CA ARG A 153 10.91 2.47 15.13
C ARG A 153 10.92 3.78 15.88
N PHE A 154 9.74 4.35 16.07
CA PHE A 154 9.50 5.64 16.68
C PHE A 154 8.53 5.39 17.83
N ASP A 155 8.77 6.06 18.95
CA ASP A 155 7.93 5.89 20.14
C ASP A 155 6.61 6.64 19.96
N TRP A 156 5.68 5.97 19.28
CA TRP A 156 4.33 6.47 19.08
C TRP A 156 3.54 6.54 20.39
N GLY A 157 3.90 5.73 21.39
CA GLY A 157 3.25 5.75 22.69
C GLY A 157 3.51 7.05 23.42
N ASP A 158 4.77 7.48 23.43
CA ASP A 158 5.17 8.77 23.97
C ASP A 158 4.64 9.94 23.12
N PHE A 159 4.67 9.83 21.79
CA PHE A 159 4.22 10.91 20.90
C PHE A 159 2.71 11.18 20.95
N LEU A 160 1.90 10.15 21.19
CA LEU A 160 0.44 10.23 21.22
C LEU A 160 -0.12 10.07 22.64
N VAL A 161 0.70 10.26 23.68
CA VAL A 161 0.31 10.01 25.07
C VAL A 161 -0.97 10.77 25.45
N ASP A 162 -1.03 12.06 25.19
CA ASP A 162 -2.19 12.91 25.50
C ASP A 162 -3.45 12.45 24.75
N TYR A 163 -3.29 12.00 23.50
CA TYR A 163 -4.40 11.51 22.69
C TYR A 163 -4.94 10.16 23.19
N PHE A 164 -4.07 9.27 23.68
CA PHE A 164 -4.50 8.00 24.24
C PHE A 164 -5.08 8.14 25.65
N ASP A 165 -4.61 9.11 26.44
CA ASP A 165 -5.17 9.41 27.76
C ASP A 165 -6.63 9.89 27.66
N GLU A 166 -7.00 10.56 26.56
CA GLU A 166 -8.40 10.92 26.24
C GLU A 166 -9.26 9.71 25.82
N LEU A 167 -8.62 8.61 25.42
CA LEU A 167 -9.27 7.36 25.05
C LEU A 167 -9.19 6.40 26.24
N ASP A 168 -10.04 6.63 27.25
CA ASP A 168 -10.15 5.97 28.58
C ASP A 168 -9.86 4.45 28.68
N ASN A 169 -9.76 3.73 27.55
CA ASN A 169 -9.56 2.29 27.44
C ASN A 169 -8.30 1.82 26.68
N LEU A 170 -7.47 2.73 26.13
CA LEU A 170 -6.25 2.33 25.39
C LEU A 170 -5.01 2.46 26.27
N LYS A 171 -4.31 1.33 26.50
CA LYS A 171 -2.98 1.33 27.11
C LYS A 171 -1.91 1.28 26.02
N PRO A 172 -1.31 2.43 25.62
CA PRO A 172 -0.38 2.48 24.49
C PRO A 172 0.86 1.60 24.68
N GLY A 173 1.28 1.41 25.94
CA GLY A 173 2.54 0.76 26.31
C GLY A 173 2.72 -0.70 25.86
N ASN A 174 1.66 -1.42 25.50
CA ASN A 174 1.78 -2.79 24.93
C ASN A 174 1.51 -2.82 23.42
N ILE A 175 0.71 -1.89 22.89
CA ILE A 175 0.31 -1.87 21.47
C ILE A 175 1.44 -1.35 20.58
N LEU A 176 2.31 -0.50 21.12
CA LEU A 176 3.32 0.24 20.36
C LEU A 176 4.75 -0.18 20.69
N LYS A 177 4.95 -1.37 21.30
CA LYS A 177 6.28 -1.88 21.66
C LYS A 177 6.65 -3.14 20.88
N ASN A 178 6.74 -3.01 19.56
CA ASN A 178 7.27 -4.06 18.70
C ASN A 178 8.28 -3.48 17.71
N SER A 179 9.44 -4.11 17.57
CA SER A 179 10.48 -3.65 16.64
C SER A 179 10.12 -4.01 15.20
N GLN A 180 10.07 -3.04 14.29
CA GLN A 180 9.84 -3.29 12.85
C GLN A 180 11.10 -3.85 12.16
N VAL A 181 10.92 -4.84 11.27
CA VAL A 181 11.99 -5.26 10.33
C VAL A 181 12.36 -4.09 9.41
N ASN A 182 13.65 -3.92 9.13
CA ASN A 182 14.09 -2.83 8.26
C ASN A 182 13.53 -2.98 6.85
N VAL A 183 12.91 -1.91 6.32
CA VAL A 183 12.45 -1.86 4.93
C VAL A 183 13.54 -2.20 3.93
N LEU A 184 14.80 -1.80 4.19
CA LEU A 184 15.93 -2.16 3.34
C LEU A 184 16.22 -3.66 3.36
N THR A 185 16.02 -4.34 4.49
CA THR A 185 16.16 -5.80 4.56
C THR A 185 15.05 -6.48 3.76
N CYS A 186 13.81 -6.00 3.86
CA CYS A 186 12.69 -6.52 3.07
C CYS A 186 12.90 -6.27 1.57
N LEU A 187 13.38 -5.09 1.20
CA LEU A 187 13.68 -4.73 -0.18
C LEU A 187 14.83 -5.57 -0.76
N GLN A 188 15.91 -5.80 0.01
CA GLN A 188 17.00 -6.69 -0.41
C GLN A 188 16.50 -8.09 -0.74
N LYS A 189 15.57 -8.63 0.07
CA LYS A 189 14.95 -9.94 -0.20
C LYS A 189 14.15 -9.95 -1.50
N TRP A 190 13.39 -8.89 -1.78
CA TRP A 190 12.67 -8.79 -3.05
C TRP A 190 13.64 -8.63 -4.24
N ILE A 191 14.71 -7.85 -4.09
CA ILE A 191 15.72 -7.66 -5.15
C ILE A 191 16.45 -8.96 -5.48
N GLU A 192 16.70 -9.83 -4.50
CA GLU A 192 17.28 -11.18 -4.72
C GLU A 192 16.41 -12.04 -5.67
N GLU A 193 15.09 -11.81 -5.69
CA GLU A 193 14.12 -12.52 -6.53
C GLU A 193 13.87 -11.79 -7.85
N GLU A 194 13.85 -10.45 -7.83
CA GLU A 194 13.51 -9.60 -8.96
C GLU A 194 14.45 -8.38 -9.05
N GLN A 195 15.55 -8.55 -9.81
CA GLN A 195 16.58 -7.51 -9.93
C GLN A 195 16.08 -6.18 -10.51
N SER A 196 15.01 -6.17 -11.34
CA SER A 196 14.43 -4.94 -11.91
C SER A 196 13.92 -3.96 -10.85
N ILE A 197 13.57 -4.45 -9.66
CA ILE A 197 13.12 -3.61 -8.55
C ILE A 197 14.26 -2.74 -8.01
N HIS A 198 15.51 -3.21 -8.08
CA HIS A 198 16.67 -2.43 -7.66
C HIS A 198 16.78 -1.13 -8.46
N ASP A 199 16.73 -1.24 -9.79
CA ASP A 199 16.92 -0.08 -10.67
C ASP A 199 15.74 0.89 -10.58
N LEU A 200 14.52 0.36 -10.48
CA LEU A 200 13.33 1.17 -10.28
C LEU A 200 13.34 1.90 -8.94
N TYR A 201 13.74 1.23 -7.86
CA TYR A 201 13.87 1.85 -6.53
C TYR A 201 14.96 2.92 -6.52
N ALA A 202 16.12 2.64 -7.12
CA ALA A 202 17.22 3.60 -7.23
C ALA A 202 16.79 4.86 -7.99
N LEU A 203 16.04 4.70 -9.09
CA LEU A 203 15.45 5.81 -9.82
C LEU A 203 14.51 6.63 -8.90
N PHE A 204 13.53 5.99 -8.25
CA PHE A 204 12.62 6.71 -7.36
C PHE A 204 13.31 7.36 -6.17
N CYS A 205 14.40 6.80 -5.65
CA CYS A 205 15.25 7.48 -4.68
C CYS A 205 15.89 8.75 -5.25
N ASP A 206 16.38 8.74 -6.49
CA ASP A 206 16.95 9.94 -7.11
C ASP A 206 15.90 11.02 -7.43
N LEU A 207 14.66 10.60 -7.68
CA LEU A 207 13.53 11.49 -7.93
C LEU A 207 13.04 12.25 -6.69
N VAL A 208 13.27 11.74 -5.47
CA VAL A 208 12.71 12.30 -4.22
C VAL A 208 13.73 13.01 -3.35
N HIS A 209 15.01 12.63 -3.46
CA HIS A 209 16.09 13.31 -2.75
C HIS A 209 16.51 14.57 -3.53
N PRO A 210 17.16 15.57 -2.89
CA PRO A 210 17.63 16.78 -3.55
C PRO A 210 18.82 16.50 -4.50
N ASN A 211 18.53 15.77 -5.58
CA ASN A 211 19.45 15.26 -6.58
C ASN A 211 19.04 15.77 -7.99
N LEU A 212 19.75 15.27 -9.02
CA LEU A 212 19.40 15.57 -10.41
C LEU A 212 17.98 15.10 -10.74
N GLY A 213 17.58 13.90 -10.33
CA GLY A 213 16.25 13.35 -10.58
C GLY A 213 15.12 14.28 -10.13
N SER A 214 15.15 14.77 -8.88
CA SER A 214 14.14 15.72 -8.40
C SER A 214 14.13 17.05 -9.17
N THR A 215 15.29 17.48 -9.68
CA THR A 215 15.40 18.68 -10.54
C THR A 215 14.77 18.42 -11.91
N LEU A 216 14.96 17.23 -12.48
CA LEU A 216 14.36 16.84 -13.77
C LEU A 216 12.83 16.77 -13.69
N LEU A 217 12.25 16.49 -12.52
CA LEU A 217 10.79 16.47 -12.34
C LEU A 217 10.11 17.84 -12.50
N ILE A 218 10.87 18.93 -12.38
CA ILE A 218 10.40 20.30 -12.60
C ILE A 218 11.01 20.93 -13.86
N SER A 219 11.68 20.13 -14.69
CA SER A 219 12.37 20.60 -15.89
C SER A 219 11.58 20.27 -17.16
N ASN A 220 11.77 21.11 -18.18
CA ASN A 220 11.13 21.03 -19.48
C ASN A 220 12.18 21.03 -20.60
N VAL A 221 11.84 20.50 -21.76
CA VAL A 221 12.60 20.64 -23.00
C VAL A 221 11.98 21.76 -23.84
N VAL A 222 12.76 22.80 -24.13
CA VAL A 222 12.37 23.95 -24.96
C VAL A 222 13.49 24.18 -25.98
N ASP A 223 13.16 24.25 -27.28
CA ASP A 223 14.13 24.46 -28.36
C ASP A 223 15.37 23.52 -28.28
N ASN A 224 15.11 22.24 -27.96
CA ASN A 224 16.13 21.20 -27.73
C ASN A 224 17.12 21.49 -26.57
N GLN A 225 16.72 22.32 -25.60
CA GLN A 225 17.50 22.61 -24.39
C GLN A 225 16.70 22.28 -23.13
N ILE A 226 17.41 21.95 -22.06
CA ILE A 226 16.81 21.72 -20.74
C ILE A 226 16.60 23.08 -20.06
N CYS A 227 15.35 23.38 -19.72
CA CYS A 227 14.97 24.53 -18.92
C CYS A 227 14.41 24.06 -17.57
N ILE A 228 14.76 24.75 -16.49
CA ILE A 228 14.26 24.43 -15.14
C ILE A 228 13.09 25.36 -14.83
N GLY A 229 11.94 24.78 -14.45
CA GLY A 229 10.72 25.52 -14.17
C GLY A 229 9.98 26.02 -15.41
N GLY A 230 8.97 26.86 -15.17
CA GLY A 230 8.09 27.39 -16.21
C GLY A 230 7.00 26.41 -16.65
N HIS A 231 6.17 26.84 -17.60
CA HIS A 231 5.00 26.09 -18.12
C HIS A 231 5.08 25.81 -19.62
N SER A 232 6.21 26.11 -20.26
CA SER A 232 6.44 25.94 -21.69
C SER A 232 7.37 24.75 -21.96
N GLY A 233 7.15 24.07 -23.09
CA GLY A 233 7.94 22.92 -23.52
C GLY A 233 7.39 21.58 -23.05
N ASP A 234 8.15 20.53 -23.34
CA ASP A 234 7.79 19.16 -22.99
C ASP A 234 8.37 18.79 -21.62
N ALA A 235 7.51 18.39 -20.69
CA ALA A 235 7.93 18.03 -19.34
C ALA A 235 8.79 16.76 -19.36
N ILE A 236 10.03 16.85 -18.88
CA ILE A 236 10.94 15.67 -18.76
C ILE A 236 10.31 14.62 -17.83
N ALA A 237 9.60 15.08 -16.81
CA ALA A 237 8.90 14.23 -15.88
C ALA A 237 7.85 13.31 -16.54
N LEU A 238 7.17 13.77 -17.59
CA LEU A 238 6.21 12.95 -18.32
C LEU A 238 6.91 11.78 -19.04
N GLU A 239 8.12 12.02 -19.56
CA GLU A 239 8.92 10.96 -20.16
C GLU A 239 9.37 9.92 -19.12
N ILE A 240 9.68 10.36 -17.90
CA ILE A 240 9.95 9.44 -16.78
C ILE A 240 8.71 8.60 -16.50
N VAL A 241 7.53 9.21 -16.37
CA VAL A 241 6.26 8.50 -16.18
C VAL A 241 6.02 7.49 -17.31
N ASN A 242 6.20 7.88 -18.57
CA ASN A 242 6.03 6.99 -19.72
C ASN A 242 6.92 5.74 -19.63
N ARG A 243 8.14 5.87 -19.11
CA ARG A 243 9.08 4.76 -18.97
C ARG A 243 8.78 3.87 -17.78
N THR A 244 8.25 4.41 -16.68
CA THR A 244 8.12 3.68 -15.42
C THR A 244 6.70 3.22 -15.11
N PHE A 245 5.67 3.77 -15.76
CA PHE A 245 4.28 3.52 -15.38
C PHE A 245 3.89 2.03 -15.45
N LYS A 246 4.37 1.29 -16.46
CA LYS A 246 4.11 -0.16 -16.58
C LYS A 246 4.66 -0.95 -15.39
N GLN A 247 5.85 -0.59 -14.89
CA GLN A 247 6.44 -1.25 -13.74
C GLN A 247 5.70 -0.90 -12.45
N VAL A 248 5.32 0.38 -12.29
CA VAL A 248 4.45 0.83 -11.18
C VAL A 248 3.13 0.06 -11.19
N LEU A 249 2.47 -0.07 -12.34
CA LEU A 249 1.24 -0.85 -12.49
C LEU A 249 1.46 -2.33 -12.15
N SER A 250 2.58 -2.92 -12.55
CA SER A 250 2.92 -4.32 -12.23
C SER A 250 2.95 -4.54 -10.72
N ILE A 251 3.57 -3.62 -9.97
CA ILE A 251 3.62 -3.70 -8.50
C ILE A 251 2.21 -3.61 -7.90
N PHE A 252 1.35 -2.73 -8.41
CA PHE A 252 -0.04 -2.66 -7.94
C PHE A 252 -0.87 -3.91 -8.26
N LYS A 253 -0.62 -4.56 -9.40
CA LYS A 253 -1.26 -5.85 -9.74
C LYS A 253 -0.86 -6.94 -8.75
N GLU A 254 0.43 -7.07 -8.49
CA GLU A 254 0.96 -8.03 -7.52
C GLU A 254 0.38 -7.83 -6.12
N VAL A 255 0.32 -6.57 -5.67
CA VAL A 255 -0.33 -6.21 -4.40
C VAL A 255 -1.81 -6.61 -4.39
N SER A 256 -2.55 -6.32 -5.47
CA SER A 256 -3.96 -6.70 -5.58
C SER A 256 -4.15 -8.21 -5.47
N GLU A 257 -3.25 -9.00 -6.07
CA GLU A 257 -3.25 -10.45 -5.99
C GLU A 257 -2.93 -10.95 -4.58
N GLN A 258 -1.90 -10.41 -3.92
CA GLN A 258 -1.57 -10.75 -2.53
C GLN A 258 -2.72 -10.44 -1.57
N LEU A 259 -3.39 -9.29 -1.74
CA LEU A 259 -4.53 -8.92 -0.90
C LEU A 259 -5.75 -9.81 -1.15
N LYS A 260 -5.95 -10.31 -2.38
CA LYS A 260 -6.98 -11.32 -2.67
C LYS A 260 -6.63 -12.65 -2.01
N GLN A 261 -5.39 -13.10 -2.13
CA GLN A 261 -4.92 -14.34 -1.50
C GLN A 261 -5.10 -14.31 0.03
N LEU A 262 -4.72 -13.21 0.68
CA LEU A 262 -4.93 -13.05 2.13
C LEU A 262 -6.40 -13.12 2.56
N GLN A 263 -7.35 -12.77 1.69
CA GLN A 263 -8.80 -12.88 2.01
C GLN A 263 -9.26 -14.33 2.13
N GLU A 264 -8.52 -15.29 1.57
CA GLU A 264 -8.85 -16.71 1.55
C GLU A 264 -8.30 -17.46 2.78
N PHE A 265 -7.39 -16.85 3.55
CA PHE A 265 -6.64 -17.51 4.63
C PHE A 265 -7.27 -17.37 6.01
N LYS A 266 -8.60 -17.50 6.14
CA LYS A 266 -9.26 -17.47 7.45
C LYS A 266 -9.17 -18.83 8.13
N PHE A 267 -8.88 -18.85 9.43
CA PHE A 267 -8.71 -20.07 10.22
C PHE A 267 -9.86 -20.37 11.18
N ALA A 268 -10.73 -19.42 11.53
CA ALA A 268 -11.87 -19.71 12.42
C ALA A 268 -12.80 -20.82 11.88
N ASP A 269 -12.80 -21.04 10.56
CA ASP A 269 -13.58 -22.10 9.90
C ASP A 269 -12.86 -23.47 9.85
N HIS A 270 -11.59 -23.55 10.30
CA HIS A 270 -10.73 -24.71 10.16
C HIS A 270 -10.18 -25.18 11.53
N ILE A 271 -10.81 -26.19 12.15
CA ILE A 271 -10.38 -26.71 13.45
C ILE A 271 -9.92 -28.16 13.33
N ARG A 272 -8.71 -28.44 13.84
CA ARG A 272 -8.30 -29.80 14.21
C ARG A 272 -8.72 -30.09 15.64
N VAL A 273 -9.78 -30.90 15.81
CA VAL A 273 -10.08 -31.50 17.11
C VAL A 273 -9.04 -32.60 17.34
N THR A 274 -8.03 -32.33 18.15
CA THR A 274 -7.18 -33.35 18.78
C THR A 274 -7.68 -33.65 20.18
#